data_AF-A0A4U1Z6V9-F1
#
_entry.id   AF-A0A4U1Z6V9-F1
#
_cell.length_a   1.000
_cell.length_b   1.000
_cell.length_c   1.000
_cell.angle_alpha   90.00
_cell.angle_beta   90.00
_cell.angle_gamma   90.00
#
_symmetry.space_group_name_H-M   'P 1'
#
loop_
_entity.id
_entity.type
_entity.pdbx_description
1 polymer ?
#
loop_
_entity_poly.entity_id
_entity_poly.type
_entity_poly.pdbx_seq_one_letter_code
_entity_poly.pdbx_strand_id
1 'polypeptide(L)' 'AAGKPKKVAIVACMRKMVVILNSMIRDGVMWDKGSAKN' A
#
# COMPACT_ATOMS: atom_id res chain seq x y z
N ALA A 1 -18.16 -15.20 -4.70
CA ALA A 1 -17.12 -14.36 -4.07
C ALA A 1 -17.03 -14.63 -2.56
N ALA A 2 -16.66 -15.85 -2.19
CA ALA A 2 -16.38 -16.25 -0.80
C ALA A 2 -15.01 -16.93 -0.78
N GLY A 3 -13.96 -16.14 -1.00
CA GLY A 3 -12.58 -16.61 -0.83
C GLY A 3 -12.24 -16.76 0.65
N LYS A 4 -11.22 -17.57 0.99
CA LYS A 4 -10.76 -17.77 2.37
C LYS A 4 -10.51 -16.39 3.02
N PRO A 5 -11.33 -15.94 4.01
CA PRO A 5 -11.36 -14.55 4.47
C PRO A 5 -10.00 -14.07 5.00
N LYS A 6 -9.26 -14.96 5.64
CA LYS A 6 -7.86 -14.77 6.05
C LYS A 6 -6.91 -14.36 4.91
N LYS A 7 -7.04 -14.97 3.73
CA LYS A 7 -6.19 -14.61 2.57
C LYS A 7 -6.62 -13.28 1.96
N VAL A 8 -7.92 -12.99 1.96
CA VAL A 8 -8.47 -11.75 1.42
C VAL A 8 -7.98 -10.54 2.23
N ALA A 9 -7.90 -10.65 3.55
CA ALA A 9 -7.36 -9.58 4.41
C ALA A 9 -5.91 -9.23 4.04
N ILE A 10 -5.05 -10.26 3.88
CA ILE A 10 -3.65 -10.06 3.47
C ILE A 10 -3.56 -9.44 2.08
N VAL A 11 -4.30 -10.00 1.11
CA VAL A 11 -4.31 -9.50 -0.27
C VAL A 11 -4.86 -8.06 -0.34
N ALA A 12 -5.85 -7.70 0.47
CA ALA A 12 -6.37 -6.35 0.56
C ALA A 12 -5.34 -5.36 1.13
N CYS A 13 -4.63 -5.74 2.20
CA CYS A 13 -3.54 -4.94 2.75
C CYS A 13 -2.41 -4.73 1.73
N MET A 14 -1.99 -5.79 1.05
CA MET A 14 -0.95 -5.71 0.00
C MET A 14 -1.40 -4.82 -1.17
N ARG A 15 -2.65 -4.94 -1.62
CA ARG A 15 -3.20 -4.08 -2.67
C ARG A 15 -3.17 -2.61 -2.28
N LYS A 16 -3.51 -2.27 -1.03
CA LYS A 16 -3.42 -0.89 -0.53
C LYS A 16 -1.99 -0.35 -0.59
N MET A 17 -1.00 -1.15 -0.19
CA MET A 17 0.42 -0.77 -0.24
C MET A 17 0.90 -0.52 -1.67
N VAL A 18 0.58 -1.43 -2.59
CA VAL A 18 0.96 -1.31 -4.01
C VAL A 18 0.30 -0.10 -4.67
N VAL A 19 -0.96 0.21 -4.32
CA VAL A 19 -1.66 1.40 -4.84
C VAL A 19 -0.95 2.68 -4.40
N ILE A 20 -0.58 2.78 -3.11
CA ILE A 20 0.16 3.93 -2.58
C ILE A 20 1.49 4.09 -3.31
N LEU A 21 2.25 2.99 -3.48
CA LEU A 21 3.52 3.01 -4.20
C LEU A 21 3.35 3.44 -5.66
N ASN A 22 2.32 2.95 -6.34
CA ASN A 22 2.02 3.31 -7.71
C ASN A 22 1.65 4.80 -7.86
N SER A 23 0.96 5.37 -6.86
CA SER A 23 0.71 6.81 -6.80
C SER A 23 2.02 7.59 -6.61
N MET A 24 2.88 7.18 -5.66
CA MET A 24 4.20 7.82 -5.45
C MET A 24 5.06 7.85 -6.70
N ILE A 25 5.11 6.72 -7.43
CA ILE A 25 5.87 6.61 -8.69
C ILE A 25 5.29 7.55 -9.76
N ARG A 26 3.94 7.62 -9.89
CA ARG A 26 3.27 8.47 -10.86
C ARG A 26 3.50 9.95 -10.59
N ASP A 27 3.43 10.33 -9.32
CA ASP A 27 3.57 11.71 -8.88
C ASP A 27 5.06 12.14 -8.80
N GLY A 28 6.00 11.24 -9.09
CA GLY A 28 7.43 11.48 -9.00
C GLY A 28 7.90 11.75 -7.56
N VAL A 29 7.07 11.41 -6.57
CA VAL A 29 7.34 11.68 -5.15
C VAL A 29 8.26 10.59 -4.63
N MET A 30 9.46 11.03 -4.24
CA MET A 30 10.43 10.17 -3.56
C MET A 30 9.87 9.78 -2.19
N TRP A 31 10.05 8.52 -1.79
CA TRP A 31 9.70 8.09 -0.44
C TRP A 31 10.52 8.93 0.57
N ASP A 32 9.85 9.84 1.25
CA ASP A 32 10.43 10.64 2.32
C ASP A 32 10.53 9.77 3.59
N LYS A 33 11.76 9.35 3.94
CA LYS A 33 12.04 8.60 5.17
C LYS A 33 11.89 9.46 6.45
N GLY A 34 11.51 10.73 6.34
CA GLY A 34 11.50 11.71 7.43
C GLY A 34 10.12 12.11 7.98
N SER A 35 9.02 11.64 7.39
CA SER A 35 7.67 12.06 7.81
C SER A 35 7.13 11.36 9.08
N ALA A 36 7.95 10.54 9.75
CA ALA A 36 7.74 10.18 11.15
C ALA A 36 8.49 11.17 12.05
N LYS A 37 8.10 12.45 11.99
CA LYS A 37 8.50 13.44 13.00
C LYS A 37 7.61 13.24 14.22
N ASN A 38 8.20 12.66 15.26
CA ASN A 38 7.72 12.70 16.63
C ASN A 38 7.83 14.11 17.21
#